data_AF-A0A2U1B2B1-F1
#
_entry.id   AF-A0A2U1B2B1-F1
#
_cell.length_a   1.000
_cell.length_b   1.000
_cell.length_c   1.000
_cell.angle_alpha   90.00
_cell.angle_beta   90.00
_cell.angle_gamma   90.00
#
_symmetry.space_group_name_H-M   'P 1'
#
loop_
_entity.id
_entity.type
_entity.pdbx_description
1 polymer ?
#
loop_
_entity_poly.entity_id
_entity_poly.type
_entity_poly.pdbx_seq_one_letter_code
_entity_poly.pdbx_strand_id
1 'polypeptide(L)'
;MPEFSRSLLAQAAALTVVDTARSAGLLERPLAVDPVLAEAEKELFFKMFEQVADRRRRNLHELSSDEVSSLFTFVFARAAEAATNLANRQPNRFETLGMFDGKVPLNADERLVGYFKKLTFPTDCARAYWEWYQRDAESLPLRGTDPILPLFEALKWTFRISCHIAVEKLEADGFRF
;
A
#
# COMPACT_ATOMS: atom_id res chain seq x y z
N MET A 1 19.62 -26.46 -0.07
CA MET A 1 18.47 -25.54 -0.12
C MET A 1 19.02 -24.16 0.23
N PRO A 2 18.80 -23.10 -0.55
CA PRO A 2 19.13 -21.77 -0.08
C PRO A 2 18.18 -21.46 1.08
N GLU A 3 18.72 -21.10 2.24
CA GLU A 3 17.92 -20.53 3.32
C GLU A 3 17.16 -19.33 2.76
N PHE A 4 15.86 -19.27 3.01
CA PHE A 4 15.07 -18.06 2.80
C PHE A 4 15.65 -16.97 3.71
N SER A 5 16.63 -16.22 3.21
CA SER A 5 17.16 -15.06 3.89
C SER A 5 16.07 -13.99 3.88
N ARG A 6 15.44 -13.79 5.04
CA ARG A 6 14.44 -12.75 5.22
C ARG A 6 15.14 -11.39 5.06
N SER A 7 14.67 -10.56 4.12
CA SER A 7 15.18 -9.20 3.97
C SER A 7 14.83 -8.39 5.22
N LEU A 8 15.81 -8.14 6.08
CA LEU A 8 15.67 -7.29 7.28
C LEU A 8 15.19 -5.89 6.91
N LEU A 9 15.62 -5.38 5.75
CA LEU A 9 15.19 -4.08 5.20
C LEU A 9 13.70 -4.07 4.86
N ALA A 10 13.20 -5.10 4.18
CA ALA A 10 11.79 -5.21 3.86
C ALA A 10 10.95 -5.32 5.15
N GLN A 11 11.41 -6.08 6.14
CA GLN A 11 10.74 -6.17 7.43
C GLN A 11 10.71 -4.84 8.17
N ALA A 12 11.81 -4.09 8.20
CA ALA A 12 11.84 -2.78 8.82
C ALA A 12 10.87 -1.80 8.12
N ALA A 13 10.84 -1.80 6.79
CA ALA A 13 9.90 -1.00 6.00
C ALA A 13 8.43 -1.40 6.23
N ALA A 14 8.13 -2.68 6.41
CA ALA A 14 6.80 -3.14 6.82
C ALA A 14 6.41 -2.61 8.20
N LEU A 15 7.35 -2.66 9.16
CA LEU A 15 7.11 -2.26 10.54
C LEU A 15 6.79 -0.77 10.66
N THR A 16 7.39 0.11 9.86
CA THR A 16 7.04 1.54 9.88
C THR A 16 5.55 1.76 9.60
N VAL A 17 4.98 1.01 8.66
CA VAL A 17 3.56 1.10 8.29
C VAL A 17 2.67 0.50 9.38
N VAL A 18 3.05 -0.67 9.93
CA VAL A 18 2.30 -1.32 11.01
C VAL A 18 2.27 -0.45 12.28
N ASP A 19 3.40 0.13 12.66
CA ASP A 19 3.50 0.99 13.84
C ASP A 19 2.75 2.31 13.64
N THR A 20 2.76 2.85 12.41
CA THR A 20 1.93 4.01 12.03
C THR A 20 0.45 3.70 12.19
N ALA A 21 -0.02 2.56 11.68
CA ALA A 21 -1.41 2.15 11.79
C ALA A 21 -1.86 1.97 13.26
N ARG A 22 -1.02 1.32 14.08
CA ARG A 22 -1.29 1.14 15.51
C ARG A 22 -1.35 2.46 16.26
N SER A 23 -0.39 3.36 16.01
CA SER A 23 -0.34 4.67 16.67
C SER A 23 -1.54 5.55 16.31
N ALA A 24 -2.10 5.36 15.11
CA ALA A 24 -3.32 6.04 14.65
C ALA A 24 -4.63 5.37 15.11
N GLY A 25 -4.58 4.25 15.85
CA GLY A 25 -5.78 3.50 16.25
C GLY A 25 -6.50 2.80 15.09
N LEU A 26 -5.80 2.57 13.96
CA LEU A 26 -6.35 1.97 12.75
C LEU A 26 -6.09 0.46 12.65
N LEU A 27 -5.41 -0.11 13.64
CA LEU A 27 -5.09 -1.54 13.72
C LEU A 27 -5.16 -2.02 15.17
N GLU A 28 -6.38 -2.11 15.71
CA GLU A 28 -6.64 -2.59 17.08
C GLU A 28 -6.92 -4.09 17.14
N ARG A 29 -7.34 -4.68 16.01
CA ARG A 29 -7.72 -6.10 15.89
C ARG A 29 -6.79 -6.83 14.92
N PRO A 30 -6.77 -8.17 14.94
CA PRO A 30 -6.09 -8.94 13.90
C PRO A 30 -6.58 -8.52 12.51
N LEU A 31 -5.65 -8.39 11.56
CA LEU A 31 -5.97 -8.07 10.18
C LEU A 31 -7.01 -9.06 9.62
N ALA A 32 -8.04 -8.52 8.98
CA ALA A 32 -8.94 -9.32 8.17
C ALA A 32 -8.17 -9.91 6.98
N VAL A 33 -8.18 -11.24 6.86
CA VAL A 33 -7.54 -11.96 5.75
C VAL A 33 -8.62 -12.61 4.91
N ASP A 34 -8.96 -11.97 3.78
CA ASP A 34 -9.86 -12.53 2.78
C ASP A 34 -9.06 -13.00 1.55
N PRO A 35 -9.26 -14.23 1.04
CA PRO A 35 -8.57 -14.73 -0.15
C PRO A 35 -8.73 -13.86 -1.40
N VAL A 36 -9.89 -13.22 -1.59
CA VAL A 36 -10.17 -12.33 -2.72
C VAL A 36 -9.32 -11.06 -2.60
N LEU A 37 -9.16 -10.53 -1.39
CA LEU A 37 -8.30 -9.36 -1.15
C LEU A 37 -6.82 -9.71 -1.32
N ALA A 38 -6.42 -10.94 -0.98
CA ALA A 38 -5.06 -11.42 -1.23
C ALA A 38 -4.75 -11.55 -2.74
N GLU A 39 -5.72 -12.00 -3.55
CA GLU A 39 -5.55 -12.02 -5.00
C GLU A 39 -5.58 -10.59 -5.58
N ALA A 40 -6.42 -9.71 -5.04
CA ALA A 40 -6.44 -8.29 -5.42
C ALA A 40 -5.08 -7.60 -5.17
N GLU A 41 -4.45 -7.86 -4.03
CA GLU A 41 -3.09 -7.41 -3.74
C GLU A 41 -2.12 -7.86 -4.82
N LYS A 42 -2.12 -9.16 -5.13
CA LYS A 42 -1.24 -9.73 -6.14
C LYS A 42 -1.44 -9.07 -7.52
N GLU A 43 -2.67 -8.95 -7.99
CA GLU A 43 -3.01 -8.31 -9.27
C GLU A 43 -2.54 -6.84 -9.32
N LEU A 44 -2.78 -6.07 -8.25
CA LEU A 44 -2.37 -4.68 -8.16
C LEU A 44 -0.84 -4.56 -8.19
N PHE A 45 -0.14 -5.36 -7.41
CA PHE A 45 1.31 -5.28 -7.27
C PHE A 45 2.03 -5.72 -8.55
N PHE A 46 1.52 -6.72 -9.28
CA PHE A 46 2.03 -7.05 -10.60
C PHE A 46 1.93 -5.86 -11.57
N LYS A 47 0.77 -5.21 -11.65
CA LYS A 47 0.58 -4.00 -12.47
C LYS A 47 1.54 -2.88 -12.05
N MET A 48 1.72 -2.66 -10.76
CA MET A 48 2.64 -1.64 -10.25
C MET A 48 4.10 -1.94 -10.63
N PHE A 49 4.53 -3.21 -10.52
CA PHE A 49 5.86 -3.63 -10.95
C PHE A 49 6.06 -3.42 -12.46
N GLU A 50 5.06 -3.74 -13.28
CA GLU A 50 5.11 -3.49 -14.73
C GLU A 50 5.29 -2.00 -15.05
N GLN A 51 4.58 -1.12 -14.34
CA GLN A 51 4.73 0.33 -14.52
C GLN A 51 6.13 0.83 -14.12
N VAL A 52 6.67 0.34 -13.00
CA VAL A 52 8.04 0.67 -12.59
C VAL A 52 9.07 0.13 -13.59
N ALA A 53 8.87 -1.09 -14.10
CA ALA A 53 9.73 -1.69 -15.11
C ALA A 53 9.70 -0.91 -16.44
N ASP A 54 8.52 -0.46 -16.88
CA ASP A 54 8.37 0.36 -18.08
C ASP A 54 9.10 1.71 -17.94
N ARG A 55 8.97 2.35 -16.78
CA ARG A 55 9.74 3.58 -16.46
C ARG A 55 11.24 3.37 -16.55
N ARG A 56 11.76 2.27 -15.99
CA ARG A 56 13.19 1.91 -16.09
C ARG A 56 13.64 1.75 -17.55
N ARG A 57 12.80 1.17 -18.42
CA ARG A 57 13.08 1.06 -19.87
C ARG A 57 13.10 2.42 -20.57
N ARG A 58 12.35 3.39 -20.06
CA ARG A 58 12.30 4.78 -20.55
C ARG A 58 13.40 5.68 -19.96
N ASN A 59 14.41 5.10 -19.30
CA ASN A 59 15.49 5.80 -18.60
C ASN A 59 15.04 6.73 -17.45
N LEU A 60 13.85 6.48 -16.90
CA LEU A 60 13.37 7.12 -15.66
C LEU A 60 13.71 6.19 -14.49
N HIS A 61 14.97 6.22 -14.05
CA HIS A 61 15.52 5.23 -13.12
C HIS A 61 15.14 5.47 -11.66
N GLU A 62 14.87 6.72 -11.28
CA GLU A 62 14.63 7.12 -9.89
C GLU A 62 13.19 7.61 -9.71
N LEU A 63 12.64 7.34 -8.52
CA LEU A 63 11.37 7.89 -8.06
C LEU A 63 11.66 9.09 -7.18
N SER A 64 10.98 10.21 -7.42
CA SER A 64 11.04 11.35 -6.51
C SER A 64 10.33 11.05 -5.18
N SER A 65 10.57 11.86 -4.15
CA SER A 65 9.84 11.78 -2.88
C SER A 65 8.33 11.95 -3.06
N ASP A 66 7.92 12.80 -4.01
CA ASP A 66 6.52 13.07 -4.32
C ASP A 66 5.89 11.87 -5.03
N GLU A 67 6.63 11.21 -5.93
CA GLU A 67 6.20 9.97 -6.59
C GLU A 67 6.08 8.83 -5.58
N VAL A 68 7.04 8.69 -4.65
CA VAL A 68 6.96 7.72 -3.55
C VAL A 68 5.72 7.97 -2.71
N SER A 69 5.47 9.22 -2.30
CA SER A 69 4.27 9.59 -1.53
C SER A 69 2.98 9.31 -2.31
N SER A 70 2.99 9.55 -3.62
CA SER A 70 1.85 9.25 -4.51
C SER A 70 1.53 7.76 -4.54
N LEU A 71 2.52 6.88 -4.45
CA LEU A 71 2.30 5.43 -4.40
C LEU A 71 1.53 5.00 -3.15
N PHE A 72 1.79 5.61 -1.98
CA PHE A 72 1.02 5.32 -0.75
C PHE A 72 -0.44 5.73 -0.89
N THR A 73 -0.69 6.94 -1.42
CA THR A 73 -2.05 7.41 -1.73
C THR A 73 -2.73 6.49 -2.76
N PHE A 74 -1.98 6.04 -3.76
CA PHE A 74 -2.49 5.14 -4.79
C PHE A 74 -2.93 3.79 -4.21
N VAL A 75 -2.07 3.10 -3.45
CA VAL A 75 -2.44 1.79 -2.87
C VAL A 75 -3.58 1.91 -1.85
N PHE A 76 -3.64 3.02 -1.10
CA PHE A 76 -4.74 3.32 -0.18
C PHE A 76 -6.07 3.45 -0.92
N ALA A 77 -6.11 4.17 -2.04
CA ALA A 77 -7.31 4.29 -2.85
C ALA A 77 -7.73 2.95 -3.49
N ARG A 78 -6.76 2.17 -4.00
CA ARG A 78 -7.03 0.86 -4.62
C ARG A 78 -7.48 -0.19 -3.61
N ALA A 79 -7.07 -0.09 -2.34
CA ALA A 79 -7.60 -0.92 -1.28
C ALA A 79 -9.09 -0.67 -1.02
N ALA A 80 -9.54 0.59 -1.06
CA ALA A 80 -10.95 0.94 -0.93
C ALA A 80 -11.79 0.40 -2.10
N GLU A 81 -11.25 0.48 -3.31
CA GLU A 81 -11.84 -0.12 -4.51
C GLU A 81 -11.93 -1.66 -4.37
N ALA A 82 -10.86 -2.30 -3.91
CA ALA A 82 -10.83 -3.76 -3.71
C ALA A 82 -11.89 -4.23 -2.71
N ALA A 83 -12.04 -3.53 -1.59
CA ALA A 83 -13.08 -3.82 -0.60
C ALA A 83 -14.50 -3.58 -1.14
N THR A 84 -14.68 -2.54 -1.97
CA THR A 84 -15.95 -2.26 -2.67
C THR A 84 -16.30 -3.39 -3.65
N ASN A 85 -15.33 -3.84 -4.42
CA ASN A 85 -15.50 -4.93 -5.38
C ASN A 85 -15.81 -6.24 -4.67
N LEU A 86 -15.12 -6.54 -3.56
CA LEU A 86 -15.43 -7.67 -2.69
C LEU A 86 -16.89 -7.62 -2.22
N ALA A 87 -17.31 -6.50 -1.63
CA ALA A 87 -18.66 -6.29 -1.13
C ALA A 87 -19.74 -6.48 -2.21
N ASN A 88 -19.44 -6.08 -3.44
CA ASN A 88 -20.35 -6.17 -4.58
C ASN A 88 -20.18 -7.45 -5.41
N ARG A 89 -19.27 -8.36 -5.03
CA ARG A 89 -18.90 -9.58 -5.78
C ARG A 89 -18.48 -9.28 -7.23
N GLN A 90 -17.75 -8.19 -7.42
CA GLN A 90 -17.22 -7.77 -8.70
C GLN A 90 -15.72 -8.09 -8.81
N PRO A 91 -15.21 -8.37 -10.02
CA PRO A 91 -13.78 -8.53 -10.24
C PRO A 91 -13.05 -7.18 -10.12
N ASN A 92 -11.79 -7.22 -9.68
CA ASN A 92 -10.95 -6.04 -9.68
C ASN A 92 -10.52 -5.65 -11.11
N ARG A 93 -10.50 -4.36 -11.39
CA ARG A 93 -9.99 -3.79 -12.65
C ARG A 93 -9.15 -2.56 -12.36
N PHE A 94 -8.05 -2.76 -11.65
CA PHE A 94 -7.20 -1.65 -11.24
C PHE A 94 -6.64 -0.88 -12.44
N GLU A 95 -6.99 0.39 -12.47
CA GLU A 95 -6.39 1.41 -13.33
C GLU A 95 -5.16 2.01 -12.64
N THR A 96 -4.14 2.34 -13.42
CA THR A 96 -2.88 2.91 -12.91
C THR A 96 -2.86 4.45 -12.95
N LEU A 97 -4.00 5.07 -13.27
CA LEU A 97 -4.14 6.52 -13.31
C LEU A 97 -3.85 7.12 -11.93
N GLY A 98 -3.01 8.16 -11.91
CA GLY A 98 -2.62 8.87 -10.71
C GLY A 98 -1.49 8.23 -9.90
N MET A 99 -0.98 7.06 -10.31
CA MET A 99 0.01 6.27 -9.55
C MET A 99 1.28 7.07 -9.19
N PHE A 100 1.73 7.96 -10.07
CA PHE A 100 2.97 8.74 -9.88
C PHE A 100 2.74 10.25 -9.74
N ASP A 101 1.50 10.75 -9.73
CA ASP A 101 1.21 12.19 -9.62
C ASP A 101 0.22 12.55 -8.50
N GLY A 102 -0.25 11.55 -7.76
CA GLY A 102 -1.13 11.71 -6.60
C GLY A 102 -2.58 12.04 -6.95
N LYS A 103 -2.92 12.25 -8.23
CA LYS A 103 -4.30 12.54 -8.69
C LYS A 103 -5.09 11.25 -8.88
N VAL A 104 -5.14 10.44 -7.83
CA VAL A 104 -5.71 9.09 -7.87
C VAL A 104 -7.25 9.18 -7.73
N PRO A 105 -8.01 8.69 -8.72
CA PRO A 105 -9.46 8.55 -8.57
C PRO A 105 -9.80 7.54 -7.47
N LEU A 106 -10.69 7.93 -6.55
CA LEU A 106 -11.19 7.04 -5.51
C LEU A 106 -12.52 6.42 -5.96
N ASN A 107 -12.43 5.30 -6.68
CA ASN A 107 -13.56 4.54 -7.19
C ASN A 107 -13.99 3.49 -6.16
N ALA A 108 -14.71 3.92 -5.12
CA ALA A 108 -15.16 3.07 -4.03
C ALA A 108 -16.63 3.35 -3.70
N ASP A 109 -17.23 2.49 -2.86
CA ASP A 109 -18.54 2.72 -2.26
C ASP A 109 -18.59 4.10 -1.60
N GLU A 110 -19.71 4.83 -1.73
CA GLU A 110 -19.84 6.20 -1.21
C GLU A 110 -19.52 6.32 0.28
N ARG A 111 -19.83 5.28 1.06
CA ARG A 111 -19.52 5.21 2.50
C ARG A 111 -18.02 5.16 2.76
N LEU A 112 -17.27 4.49 1.89
CA LEU A 112 -15.81 4.47 1.93
C LEU A 112 -15.22 5.77 1.40
N VAL A 113 -15.76 6.35 0.32
CA VAL A 113 -15.23 7.59 -0.27
C VAL A 113 -15.17 8.72 0.76
N GLY A 114 -16.27 8.95 1.48
CA GLY A 114 -16.33 10.01 2.50
C GLY A 114 -15.45 9.72 3.72
N TYR A 115 -15.30 8.45 4.08
CA TYR A 115 -14.49 8.02 5.22
C TYR A 115 -12.99 8.09 4.92
N PHE A 116 -12.56 7.52 3.79
CA PHE A 116 -11.15 7.45 3.37
C PHE A 116 -10.56 8.85 3.15
N LYS A 117 -11.34 9.80 2.63
CA LYS A 117 -10.89 11.20 2.46
C LYS A 117 -10.57 11.91 3.79
N LYS A 118 -11.05 11.41 4.93
CA LYS A 118 -10.77 11.98 6.25
C LYS A 118 -9.51 11.38 6.89
N LEU A 119 -9.02 10.25 6.38
CA LEU A 119 -7.87 9.57 6.95
C LEU A 119 -6.58 10.16 6.38
N THR A 120 -5.64 10.47 7.27
CA THR A 120 -4.28 10.88 6.91
C THR A 120 -3.33 9.70 6.70
N PHE A 121 -3.84 8.47 6.87
CA PHE A 121 -3.07 7.23 6.87
C PHE A 121 -2.06 7.07 5.73
N PRO A 122 -2.40 7.27 4.43
CA PRO A 122 -1.40 7.15 3.36
C PRO A 122 -0.27 8.17 3.49
N THR A 123 -0.60 9.41 3.86
CA THR A 123 0.39 10.48 4.08
C THR A 123 1.29 10.16 5.28
N ASP A 124 0.71 9.66 6.36
CA ASP A 124 1.47 9.26 7.55
C ASP A 124 2.41 8.08 7.27
N CYS A 125 1.95 7.09 6.50
CA CYS A 125 2.78 5.97 6.07
C CYS A 125 3.94 6.42 5.17
N ALA A 126 3.68 7.30 4.20
CA ALA A 126 4.72 7.85 3.33
C ALA A 126 5.79 8.59 4.13
N ARG A 127 5.37 9.44 5.07
CA ARG A 127 6.26 10.17 5.98
C ARG A 127 7.09 9.21 6.84
N ALA A 128 6.45 8.25 7.52
CA ALA A 128 7.15 7.30 8.39
C ALA A 128 8.16 6.44 7.61
N TYR A 129 7.79 5.99 6.40
CA TYR A 129 8.70 5.28 5.51
C TYR A 129 9.90 6.15 5.14
N TRP A 130 9.68 7.41 4.78
CA TRP A 130 10.74 8.32 4.36
C TRP A 130 11.70 8.67 5.51
N GLU A 131 11.16 8.95 6.70
CA GLU A 131 11.96 9.20 7.90
C GLU A 131 12.85 8.00 8.25
N TRP A 132 12.31 6.78 8.18
CA TRP A 132 13.09 5.55 8.34
C TRP A 132 14.14 5.39 7.25
N TYR A 133 13.77 5.59 5.98
CA TYR A 133 14.68 5.43 4.85
C TYR A 133 15.87 6.40 4.94
N GLN A 134 15.64 7.66 5.31
CA GLN A 134 16.71 8.64 5.47
C GLN A 134 17.58 8.38 6.71
N ARG A 135 16.99 7.97 7.84
CA ARG A 135 17.72 7.79 9.10
C ARG A 135 18.52 6.49 9.14
N ASP A 136 17.89 5.40 8.74
CA ASP A 136 18.38 4.05 9.05
C ASP A 136 18.97 3.36 7.82
N ALA A 137 18.54 3.73 6.60
CA ALA A 137 19.02 3.06 5.41
C ALA A 137 20.48 3.43 5.06
N GLU A 138 20.98 4.61 5.45
CA GLU A 138 22.42 4.92 5.38
C GLU A 138 23.27 4.07 6.35
N SER A 139 22.69 3.58 7.45
CA SER A 139 23.36 2.77 8.48
C SER A 139 23.35 1.26 8.20
N LEU A 140 22.39 0.80 7.39
CA LEU A 140 22.31 -0.56 6.90
C LEU A 140 23.18 -0.67 5.64
N PRO A 141 23.82 -1.82 5.35
CA PRO A 141 24.62 -1.99 4.14
C PRO A 141 23.69 -2.05 2.91
N LEU A 142 23.18 -0.89 2.48
CA LEU A 142 22.40 -0.70 1.25
C LEU A 142 23.22 -0.93 -0.01
N ARG A 143 24.55 -1.13 0.10
CA ARG A 143 25.42 -1.42 -1.05
C ARG A 143 24.94 -2.69 -1.75
N GLY A 144 24.16 -2.50 -2.83
CA GLY A 144 23.68 -3.56 -3.70
C GLY A 144 22.22 -3.98 -3.53
N THR A 145 21.44 -3.37 -2.62
CA THR A 145 20.00 -3.68 -2.48
C THR A 145 19.17 -2.64 -3.25
N ASP A 146 18.30 -3.09 -4.16
CA ASP A 146 17.39 -2.21 -4.91
C ASP A 146 16.38 -1.57 -3.94
N PRO A 147 16.35 -0.22 -3.80
CA PRO A 147 15.48 0.49 -2.86
C PRO A 147 13.98 0.31 -3.18
N ILE A 148 13.64 -0.22 -4.36
CA ILE A 148 12.27 -0.56 -4.73
C ILE A 148 11.69 -1.67 -3.85
N LEU A 149 12.51 -2.60 -3.36
CA LEU A 149 12.06 -3.76 -2.59
C LEU A 149 11.48 -3.37 -1.23
N PRO A 150 12.19 -2.62 -0.36
CA PRO A 150 11.61 -2.16 0.90
C PRO A 150 10.40 -1.24 0.68
N LEU A 151 10.41 -0.41 -0.38
CA LEU A 151 9.27 0.42 -0.73
C LEU A 151 8.03 -0.43 -1.04
N PHE A 152 8.14 -1.43 -1.90
CA PHE A 152 7.02 -2.30 -2.25
C PHE A 152 6.52 -3.12 -1.05
N GLU A 153 7.40 -3.47 -0.12
CA GLU A 153 6.96 -4.11 1.13
C GLU A 153 6.11 -3.16 1.98
N ALA A 154 6.53 -1.90 2.16
CA ALA A 154 5.74 -0.89 2.86
C ALA A 154 4.39 -0.62 2.18
N LEU A 155 4.39 -0.50 0.85
CA LEU A 155 3.16 -0.31 0.06
C LEU A 155 2.20 -1.49 0.22
N LYS A 156 2.72 -2.73 0.28
CA LYS A 156 1.92 -3.94 0.48
C LYS A 156 1.23 -3.93 1.84
N TRP A 157 1.94 -3.56 2.89
CA TRP A 157 1.34 -3.40 4.22
C TRP A 157 0.34 -2.26 4.27
N THR A 158 0.60 -1.17 3.55
CA THR A 158 -0.36 -0.07 3.41
C THR A 158 -1.65 -0.57 2.77
N PHE A 159 -1.57 -1.34 1.67
CA PHE A 159 -2.72 -1.94 1.02
C PHE A 159 -3.51 -2.86 1.97
N ARG A 160 -2.85 -3.81 2.64
CA ARG A 160 -3.48 -4.77 3.55
C ARG A 160 -4.24 -4.10 4.69
N ILE A 161 -3.60 -3.13 5.35
CA ILE A 161 -4.21 -2.40 6.46
C ILE A 161 -5.36 -1.54 5.93
N SER A 162 -5.22 -0.91 4.77
CA SER A 162 -6.30 -0.13 4.15
C SER A 162 -7.51 -1.00 3.80
N CYS A 163 -7.29 -2.22 3.30
CA CYS A 163 -8.35 -3.19 3.06
C CYS A 163 -9.06 -3.56 4.37
N HIS A 164 -8.31 -3.80 5.45
CA HIS A 164 -8.87 -4.05 6.77
C HIS A 164 -9.73 -2.89 7.26
N ILE A 165 -9.22 -1.65 7.18
CA ILE A 165 -9.97 -0.43 7.53
C ILE A 165 -11.27 -0.32 6.71
N ALA A 166 -11.21 -0.62 5.40
CA ALA A 166 -12.39 -0.58 4.53
C ALA A 166 -13.42 -1.65 4.91
N VAL A 167 -12.99 -2.88 5.16
CA VAL A 167 -13.86 -4.00 5.55
C VAL A 167 -14.54 -3.68 6.88
N GLU A 168 -13.80 -3.27 7.90
CA GLU A 168 -14.38 -2.93 9.21
C GLU A 168 -15.41 -1.79 9.08
N LYS A 169 -15.12 -0.77 8.25
CA LYS A 169 -16.06 0.31 8.00
C LYS A 169 -17.34 -0.19 7.32
N LEU A 170 -17.22 -1.06 6.31
CA LEU A 170 -18.37 -1.62 5.61
C LEU A 170 -19.20 -2.54 6.52
N GLU A 171 -18.58 -3.36 7.35
CA GLU A 171 -19.25 -4.19 8.36
C GLU A 171 -20.00 -3.34 9.39
N ALA A 172 -19.37 -2.27 9.89
CA ALA A 172 -20.01 -1.33 10.80
C ALA A 172 -21.23 -0.63 10.16
N ASP A 173 -21.21 -0.43 8.84
CA ASP A 173 -22.31 0.11 8.05
C ASP A 173 -23.31 -0.98 7.57
N GLY A 174 -23.19 -2.21 8.06
CA GLY A 174 -24.16 -3.29 7.89
C GLY A 174 -23.89 -4.26 6.74
N PHE A 175 -22.74 -4.18 6.06
CA PHE A 175 -22.37 -5.18 5.05
C PHE A 175 -21.93 -6.48 5.69
N ARG A 176 -22.20 -7.59 5.00
CA ARG A 176 -21.76 -8.93 5.39
C ARG A 176 -21.00 -9.55 4.21
N PHE A 177 -19.77 -9.96 4.49
CA PHE A 177 -18.87 -10.60 3.54
C PHE A 177 -19.05 -12.11 3.53
#